data_AF-A0A6N2Y1X7-F1
#
_entry.id   AF-A0A6N2Y1X7-F1
#
_cell.length_a   1.000
_cell.length_b   1.000
_cell.length_c   1.000
_cell.angle_alpha   90.00
_cell.angle_beta   90.00
_cell.angle_gamma   90.00
#
_symmetry.space_group_name_H-M   'P 1'
#
loop_
_entity.id
_entity.type
_entity.pdbx_description
1 polymer ?
#
loop_
_entity_poly.entity_id
_entity_poly.type
_entity_poly.pdbx_seq_one_letter_code
_entity_poly.pdbx_strand_id
1 'polypeptide(L)'
;MKHDVLNKISRVINYEESERARLNVYVDQLGDQQEEYLLIGEELILRLDNKIRKITFDEIKEINVSMCSRLYNPGIVESNLEKLIIKRWTYGSTLAVGQHLNYYVDLDIILDDEKIMIEAYSLKNIVSIIEILSSKGITINDPLKIKDILTKGLDDTALEKYLDNHFPKLAKEYNLDNPRGIIIP
;
A
#
# COMPACT_ATOMS: atom_id res chain seq x y z
N MET A 1 -27.23 4.27 -18.95
CA MET A 1 -26.80 3.00 -18.31
C MET A 1 -25.32 2.96 -17.93
N LYS A 2 -24.34 3.35 -18.77
CA LYS A 2 -22.91 3.34 -18.38
C LYS A 2 -22.53 4.41 -17.33
N HIS A 3 -23.12 5.60 -17.39
CA HIS A 3 -22.73 6.73 -16.53
C HIS A 3 -23.16 6.57 -15.06
N ASP A 4 -24.38 6.06 -14.81
CA ASP A 4 -24.89 5.89 -13.43
C ASP A 4 -24.20 4.76 -12.67
N VAL A 5 -23.77 3.71 -13.37
CA VAL A 5 -23.01 2.60 -12.78
C VAL A 5 -21.59 3.05 -12.44
N LEU A 6 -20.92 3.79 -13.35
CA LEU A 6 -19.59 4.37 -13.08
C LEU A 6 -19.63 5.39 -11.92
N ASN A 7 -20.67 6.23 -11.85
CA ASN A 7 -20.89 7.15 -10.73
C ASN A 7 -21.20 6.42 -9.41
N LYS A 8 -21.82 5.24 -9.43
CA LYS A 8 -22.01 4.41 -8.23
C LYS A 8 -20.75 3.67 -7.81
N ILE A 9 -19.92 3.25 -8.77
CA ILE A 9 -18.65 2.56 -8.52
C ILE A 9 -17.60 3.53 -7.96
N SER A 10 -17.41 4.70 -8.58
CA SER A 10 -16.47 5.74 -8.12
C SER A 10 -16.80 6.28 -6.73
N ARG A 11 -18.06 6.20 -6.30
CA ARG A 11 -18.48 6.48 -4.91
C ARG A 11 -18.03 5.42 -3.90
N VAL A 12 -17.54 4.27 -4.35
CA VAL A 12 -17.34 3.07 -3.52
C VAL A 12 -15.91 2.51 -3.65
N ILE A 13 -15.38 2.36 -4.86
CA ILE A 13 -14.01 1.96 -5.16
C ILE A 13 -13.39 3.14 -5.91
N ASN A 14 -12.27 3.67 -5.43
CA ASN A 14 -11.49 4.57 -6.25
C ASN A 14 -10.91 3.72 -7.40
N TYR A 15 -11.48 3.82 -8.60
CA TYR A 15 -11.04 3.05 -9.76
C TYR A 15 -9.90 3.77 -10.48
N GLU A 16 -9.57 4.99 -10.04
CA GLU A 16 -8.51 5.78 -10.63
C GLU A 16 -7.15 5.14 -10.32
N GLU A 17 -6.27 5.14 -11.32
CA GLU A 17 -4.89 4.75 -11.11
C GLU A 17 -4.27 5.71 -10.09
N SER A 18 -3.73 5.14 -9.03
CA SER A 18 -2.98 5.88 -8.05
C SER A 18 -1.69 6.39 -8.67
N GLU A 19 -1.40 7.67 -8.50
CA GLU A 19 -0.13 8.29 -8.92
C GLU A 19 1.10 7.70 -8.20
N ARG A 20 0.89 6.92 -7.13
CA ARG A 20 1.94 6.23 -6.39
C ARG A 20 2.58 5.12 -7.23
N ALA A 21 3.90 5.14 -7.30
CA ALA A 21 4.67 4.07 -7.90
C ALA A 21 4.61 2.82 -7.00
N ARG A 22 4.14 1.70 -7.56
CA ARG A 22 3.96 0.45 -6.81
C ARG A 22 5.15 -0.46 -7.02
N LEU A 23 5.95 -0.66 -5.98
CA LEU A 23 7.29 -1.24 -6.10
C LEU A 23 7.73 -2.02 -4.88
N ASN A 24 8.70 -2.92 -5.09
CA ASN A 24 9.29 -3.69 -4.00
C ASN A 24 10.32 -2.81 -3.31
N VAL A 25 10.32 -2.86 -1.97
CA VAL A 25 11.26 -2.10 -1.15
C VAL A 25 12.21 -3.07 -0.48
N TYR A 26 13.50 -2.89 -0.74
CA TYR A 26 14.58 -3.76 -0.31
C TYR A 26 15.50 -3.06 0.69
N VAL A 27 16.13 -3.87 1.54
CA VAL A 27 17.16 -3.43 2.49
C VAL A 27 18.46 -4.13 2.12
N ASP A 28 19.52 -3.36 1.91
CA ASP A 28 20.92 -3.76 1.59
C ASP A 28 21.15 -4.59 0.32
N GLN A 29 20.25 -5.52 -0.01
CA GLN A 29 20.39 -6.44 -1.13
C GLN A 29 19.10 -6.50 -1.95
N LEU A 30 19.25 -6.56 -3.27
CA LEU A 30 18.14 -6.79 -4.19
C LEU A 30 17.72 -8.25 -4.16
N GLY A 31 16.41 -8.51 -4.29
CA GLY A 31 15.92 -9.81 -4.72
C GLY A 31 16.25 -10.06 -6.20
N ASP A 32 16.10 -11.32 -6.66
CA ASP A 32 16.35 -11.69 -8.05
C ASP A 32 15.51 -10.86 -9.03
N GLN A 33 16.17 -10.32 -10.06
CA GLN A 33 15.66 -9.60 -11.25
C GLN A 33 14.34 -8.85 -11.08
N GLN A 34 14.42 -7.62 -10.54
CA GLN A 34 13.30 -6.68 -10.45
C GLN A 34 13.58 -5.46 -11.35
N GLU A 35 12.62 -5.14 -12.23
CA GLU A 35 12.74 -3.99 -13.14
C GLU A 35 12.55 -2.65 -12.42
N GLU A 36 11.77 -2.64 -11.34
CA GLU A 36 11.44 -1.44 -10.54
C GLU A 36 11.51 -1.74 -9.04
N TYR A 37 12.18 -0.87 -8.29
CA TYR A 37 12.42 -1.06 -6.86
C TYR A 37 12.84 0.22 -6.15
N LEU A 38 12.69 0.22 -4.83
CA LEU A 38 13.40 1.12 -3.92
C LEU A 38 14.36 0.27 -3.09
N LEU A 39 15.66 0.56 -3.15
CA LEU A 39 16.68 -0.08 -2.31
C LEU A 39 17.16 0.91 -1.25
N ILE A 40 17.17 0.47 0.01
CA ILE A 40 17.66 1.22 1.15
C ILE A 40 19.00 0.61 1.57
N GLY A 41 20.09 1.34 1.35
CA GLY A 41 21.44 0.97 1.77
C GLY A 41 22.17 2.15 2.39
N GLU A 42 23.35 2.52 1.88
CA GLU A 42 24.03 3.78 2.26
C GLU A 42 23.37 5.03 1.65
N GLU A 43 22.60 4.83 0.58
CA GLU A 43 21.74 5.82 -0.06
C GLU A 43 20.42 5.12 -0.44
N LEU A 44 19.40 5.90 -0.78
CA LEU A 44 18.20 5.37 -1.44
C LEU A 44 18.44 5.26 -2.94
N ILE A 45 18.20 4.09 -3.50
CA ILE A 45 18.26 3.86 -4.94
C ILE A 45 16.84 3.52 -5.42
N LEU A 46 16.22 4.47 -6.12
CA LEU A 46 14.94 4.29 -6.79
C LEU A 46 15.18 3.94 -8.25
N ARG A 47 14.71 2.78 -8.67
CA ARG A 47 14.62 2.39 -10.08
C ARG A 47 13.16 2.35 -10.49
N LEU A 48 12.79 3.16 -11.47
CA LEU A 48 11.43 3.29 -12.01
C LEU A 48 11.51 3.69 -13.48
N ASP A 49 10.69 3.08 -14.36
CA ASP A 49 10.66 3.40 -15.80
C ASP A 49 12.05 3.38 -16.48
N ASN A 50 12.89 2.39 -16.16
CA ASN A 50 14.29 2.29 -16.62
C ASN A 50 15.21 3.45 -16.22
N LYS A 51 14.76 4.35 -15.35
CA LYS A 51 15.58 5.42 -14.76
C LYS A 51 16.05 4.98 -13.38
N ILE A 52 17.26 5.38 -13.03
CA ILE A 52 17.82 5.19 -11.70
C ILE A 52 18.03 6.56 -11.09
N ARG A 53 17.50 6.75 -9.88
CA ARG A 53 17.73 7.91 -9.05
C ARG A 53 18.38 7.47 -7.75
N LYS A 54 19.43 8.20 -7.37
CA LYS A 54 20.10 8.07 -6.08
C LYS A 54 19.73 9.27 -5.23
N ILE A 55 19.41 9.02 -3.97
CA ILE A 55 19.02 10.04 -3.00
C ILE A 55 19.79 9.77 -1.73
N THR A 56 20.64 10.73 -1.34
CA THR A 56 21.36 10.68 -0.07
C THR A 56 20.43 11.01 1.08
N PHE A 57 20.73 10.53 2.29
CA PHE A 57 19.85 10.76 3.44
C PHE A 57 19.76 12.24 3.85
N ASP A 58 20.80 13.04 3.57
CA ASP A 58 20.81 14.48 3.82
C ASP A 58 19.82 15.26 2.92
N GLU A 59 19.42 14.69 1.78
CA GLU A 59 18.41 15.27 0.90
C GLU A 59 16.97 15.04 1.41
N ILE A 60 16.78 14.13 2.36
CA ILE A 60 15.46 13.70 2.83
C ILE A 60 15.07 14.53 4.05
N LYS A 61 13.99 15.32 3.91
CA LYS A 61 13.43 16.10 5.03
C LYS A 61 12.73 15.21 6.03
N GLU A 62 11.85 14.37 5.52
CA GLU A 62 11.05 13.44 6.29
C GLU A 62 10.51 12.34 5.39
N ILE A 63 10.08 11.26 6.03
CA ILE A 63 9.33 10.19 5.37
C ILE A 63 7.99 10.07 6.06
N ASN A 64 6.92 10.28 5.29
CA ASN A 64 5.56 10.06 5.76
C ASN A 64 5.16 8.62 5.47
N VAL A 65 4.72 7.90 6.50
CA VAL A 65 4.30 6.50 6.41
C VAL A 65 2.78 6.44 6.58
N SER A 66 2.11 5.80 5.64
CA SER A 66 0.67 5.54 5.75
C SER A 66 0.31 4.16 5.22
N MET A 67 -0.98 3.84 5.10
CA MET A 67 -1.45 2.56 4.59
C MET A 67 -2.62 2.74 3.65
N CYS A 68 -2.78 1.79 2.74
CA CYS A 68 -3.97 1.66 1.91
C CYS A 68 -4.44 0.20 1.85
N SER A 69 -5.67 0.01 1.38
CA SER A 69 -6.13 -1.31 0.96
C SER A 69 -6.42 -1.35 -0.54
N ARG A 70 -6.29 -2.52 -1.16
CA ARG A 70 -6.76 -2.79 -2.52
C ARG A 70 -7.59 -4.06 -2.55
N LEU A 71 -8.60 -4.08 -3.41
CA LEU A 71 -9.43 -5.25 -3.62
C LEU A 71 -8.69 -6.25 -4.51
N TYR A 72 -8.39 -7.45 -4.02
CA TYR A 72 -7.83 -8.50 -4.86
C TYR A 72 -8.94 -9.24 -5.61
N ASN A 73 -8.85 -9.25 -6.94
CA ASN A 73 -9.75 -10.03 -7.79
C ASN A 73 -8.96 -11.17 -8.47
N PRO A 74 -9.09 -12.44 -8.02
CA PRO A 74 -8.35 -13.59 -8.57
C PRO A 74 -8.77 -14.02 -9.99
N GLY A 75 -9.35 -13.12 -10.80
CA GLY A 75 -9.72 -13.43 -12.18
C GLY A 75 -11.09 -14.07 -12.35
N ILE A 76 -12.02 -13.90 -11.40
CA ILE A 76 -13.43 -13.94 -11.81
C ILE A 76 -13.66 -12.66 -12.59
N VAL A 77 -13.58 -12.76 -13.92
CA VAL A 77 -14.12 -11.77 -14.85
C VAL A 77 -15.64 -11.81 -14.69
N GLU A 78 -16.14 -11.30 -13.56
CA GLU A 78 -17.54 -11.01 -13.42
C GLU A 78 -17.78 -9.75 -14.23
N SER A 79 -18.13 -9.95 -15.50
CA SER A 79 -18.52 -8.89 -16.44
C SER A 79 -19.70 -8.06 -15.94
N ASN A 80 -20.40 -8.54 -14.90
CA ASN A 80 -21.44 -7.82 -14.21
C ASN A 80 -20.91 -7.11 -12.95
N LEU A 81 -20.61 -5.82 -13.12
CA LEU A 81 -20.12 -4.91 -12.08
C LEU A 81 -21.07 -4.78 -10.86
N GLU A 82 -22.39 -4.99 -11.02
CA GLU A 82 -23.33 -4.94 -9.89
C GLU A 82 -23.11 -6.09 -8.91
N LYS A 83 -22.74 -7.27 -9.40
CA LYS A 83 -22.40 -8.43 -8.54
C LYS A 83 -21.08 -8.23 -7.79
N LEU A 84 -20.14 -7.47 -8.36
CA LEU A 84 -18.88 -7.11 -7.70
C LEU A 84 -19.15 -6.19 -6.50
N ILE A 85 -20.07 -5.23 -6.65
CA ILE A 85 -20.54 -4.36 -5.56
C ILE A 85 -21.25 -5.20 -4.48
N ILE A 86 -22.19 -6.08 -4.85
CA ILE A 86 -22.97 -6.89 -3.89
C ILE A 86 -22.05 -7.78 -3.02
N LYS A 87 -20.97 -8.34 -3.59
CA LYS A 87 -20.01 -9.17 -2.85
C LYS A 87 -19.21 -8.39 -1.80
N ARG A 88 -18.95 -7.10 -2.01
CA ARG A 88 -18.31 -6.23 -1.01
C ARG A 88 -19.20 -6.01 0.23
N TRP A 89 -20.52 -6.10 0.08
CA TRP A 89 -21.48 -5.88 1.18
C TRP A 89 -21.97 -7.17 1.86
N THR A 90 -21.64 -8.36 1.32
CA THR A 90 -22.01 -9.66 1.92
C THR A 90 -20.92 -10.27 2.82
N TYR A 91 -20.01 -9.46 3.38
CA TYR A 91 -19.10 -9.97 4.40
C TYR A 91 -19.81 -10.13 5.75
N GLY A 92 -20.14 -11.40 6.04
CA GLY A 92 -20.76 -11.89 7.26
C GLY A 92 -21.04 -13.40 7.27
N SER A 93 -20.73 -14.17 6.22
CA SER A 93 -20.97 -15.63 6.22
C SER A 93 -19.97 -16.42 5.37
N THR A 94 -19.59 -17.57 5.91
CA THR A 94 -18.42 -18.44 5.69
C THR A 94 -18.33 -19.23 4.38
N LEU A 95 -19.06 -18.90 3.30
CA LEU A 95 -19.06 -19.71 2.06
C LEU A 95 -19.28 -18.85 0.81
N ALA A 96 -18.26 -18.13 0.34
CA ALA A 96 -18.26 -17.52 -0.99
C ALA A 96 -16.81 -17.36 -1.47
N VAL A 97 -16.54 -17.63 -2.75
CA VAL A 97 -15.23 -17.39 -3.39
C VAL A 97 -14.90 -15.90 -3.25
N GLY A 98 -14.04 -15.60 -2.27
CA GLY A 98 -13.91 -14.27 -1.67
C GLY A 98 -12.92 -13.39 -2.42
N GLN A 99 -13.35 -12.20 -2.78
CA GLN A 99 -12.43 -11.09 -3.02
C GLN A 99 -11.93 -10.65 -1.64
N HIS A 100 -10.63 -10.75 -1.38
CA HIS A 100 -10.02 -10.30 -0.12
C HIS A 100 -9.37 -8.92 -0.31
N LEU A 101 -9.22 -8.17 0.78
CA LEU A 101 -8.48 -6.91 0.77
C LEU A 101 -7.01 -7.21 1.00
N ASN A 102 -6.16 -6.67 0.13
CA ASN A 102 -4.74 -6.62 0.37
C ASN A 102 -4.38 -5.28 0.99
N TYR A 103 -3.49 -5.31 1.97
CA TYR A 103 -3.01 -4.12 2.66
C TYR A 103 -1.58 -3.81 2.26
N TYR A 104 -1.31 -2.53 2.06
CA TYR A 104 0.00 -2.02 1.64
C TYR A 104 0.41 -0.85 2.52
N VAL A 105 1.72 -0.63 2.60
CA VAL A 105 2.30 0.55 3.24
C VAL A 105 2.69 1.54 2.17
N ASP A 106 2.30 2.79 2.40
CA ASP A 106 2.70 3.92 1.60
C ASP A 106 3.92 4.58 2.23
N LEU A 107 4.94 4.83 1.40
CA LEU A 107 6.15 5.54 1.77
C LEU A 107 6.26 6.81 0.92
N ASP A 108 6.08 7.96 1.56
CA ASP A 108 6.20 9.25 0.92
C ASP A 108 7.51 9.91 1.33
N ILE A 109 8.47 9.94 0.41
CA ILE A 109 9.79 10.55 0.64
C ILE A 109 9.69 12.03 0.27
N ILE A 110 9.88 12.90 1.26
CA ILE A 110 9.79 14.35 1.10
C ILE A 110 11.19 14.92 0.91
N LEU A 111 11.40 15.57 -0.24
CA LEU A 111 12.63 16.27 -0.60
C LEU A 111 12.38 17.80 -0.60
N ASP A 112 13.38 18.58 -0.99
CA ASP A 112 13.24 20.03 -1.07
C ASP A 112 12.18 20.49 -2.08
N ASP A 113 12.28 19.98 -3.30
CA ASP A 113 11.50 20.47 -4.45
C ASP A 113 10.41 19.49 -4.91
N GLU A 114 10.35 18.30 -4.30
CA GLU A 114 9.43 17.26 -4.75
C GLU A 114 9.07 16.24 -3.66
N LYS A 115 8.06 15.44 -4.00
CA LYS A 115 7.57 14.32 -3.20
C LYS A 115 7.58 13.06 -4.06
N ILE A 116 8.26 12.03 -3.59
CA ILE A 116 8.23 10.70 -4.22
C ILE A 116 7.23 9.84 -3.45
N MET A 117 6.18 9.37 -4.13
CA MET A 117 5.10 8.60 -3.51
C MET A 117 5.16 7.14 -3.91
N ILE A 118 5.38 6.27 -2.94
CA ILE A 118 5.58 4.83 -3.15
C ILE A 118 4.47 4.05 -2.44
N GLU A 119 3.98 2.98 -3.09
CA GLU A 119 3.18 1.93 -2.47
C GLU A 119 4.01 0.64 -2.45
N ALA A 120 4.38 0.18 -1.27
CA ALA A 120 5.22 -1.01 -1.11
C ALA A 120 4.42 -2.29 -1.39
N TYR A 121 4.90 -3.17 -2.28
CA TYR A 121 4.22 -4.44 -2.62
C TYR A 121 4.02 -5.39 -1.43
N SER A 122 4.84 -5.26 -0.38
CA SER A 122 4.83 -6.16 0.77
C SER A 122 4.94 -5.37 2.06
N LEU A 123 4.23 -5.86 3.08
CA LEU A 123 4.42 -5.43 4.47
C LEU A 123 5.71 -6.00 5.06
N LYS A 124 6.30 -7.01 4.41
CA LYS A 124 7.56 -7.62 4.81
C LYS A 124 8.67 -6.57 4.78
N ASN A 125 9.48 -6.56 5.84
CA ASN A 125 10.61 -5.64 6.05
C ASN A 125 10.25 -4.17 6.29
N ILE A 126 8.97 -3.75 6.26
CA ILE A 126 8.58 -2.35 6.50
C ILE A 126 9.05 -1.85 7.87
N VAL A 127 8.98 -2.69 8.90
CA VAL A 127 9.50 -2.36 10.24
C VAL A 127 10.99 -2.07 10.19
N SER A 128 11.77 -2.95 9.56
CA SER A 128 13.22 -2.79 9.41
C SER A 128 13.57 -1.55 8.57
N ILE A 129 12.79 -1.28 7.52
CA ILE A 129 12.92 -0.08 6.69
C ILE A 129 12.75 1.19 7.55
N ILE A 130 11.66 1.27 8.32
CA ILE A 130 11.38 2.39 9.24
C ILE A 130 12.54 2.56 10.24
N GLU A 131 13.04 1.47 10.80
CA GLU A 131 14.13 1.48 11.78
C GLU A 131 15.45 1.95 11.19
N ILE A 132 15.81 1.48 9.99
CA ILE A 132 17.03 1.87 9.30
C ILE A 132 16.99 3.36 8.96
N LEU A 133 15.90 3.82 8.36
CA LEU A 133 15.73 5.24 8.01
C LEU A 133 15.79 6.13 9.26
N SER A 134 15.12 5.71 10.34
CA SER A 134 15.20 6.41 11.65
C SER A 134 16.63 6.44 12.19
N SER A 135 17.38 5.33 12.07
CA SER A 135 18.77 5.24 12.57
C SER A 135 19.75 6.14 11.81
N LYS A 136 19.43 6.48 10.56
CA LYS A 136 20.15 7.44 9.72
C LYS A 136 19.77 8.89 10.03
N GLY A 137 18.94 9.14 11.04
CA GLY A 137 18.54 10.48 11.48
C GLY A 137 17.37 11.09 10.72
N ILE A 138 16.72 10.33 9.84
CA ILE A 138 15.56 10.78 9.07
C ILE A 138 14.34 10.80 9.98
N THR A 139 13.57 11.90 9.92
CA THR A 139 12.29 12.00 10.62
C THR A 139 11.26 11.09 9.96
N ILE A 140 10.70 10.13 10.72
CA ILE A 140 9.61 9.27 10.27
C ILE A 140 8.30 9.73 10.89
N ASN A 141 7.35 10.15 10.07
CA ASN A 141 6.00 10.49 10.50
C ASN A 141 5.08 9.28 10.29
N ASP A 142 4.77 8.57 11.38
CA ASP A 142 3.92 7.38 11.41
C ASP A 142 2.70 7.61 12.32
N PRO A 143 1.70 8.41 11.88
CA PRO A 143 0.54 8.75 12.69
C PRO A 143 -0.37 7.54 12.96
N LEU A 144 -0.32 6.53 12.09
CA LEU A 144 -1.08 5.29 12.18
C LEU A 144 -0.45 4.26 13.13
N LYS A 145 0.79 4.52 13.60
CA LYS A 145 1.59 3.59 14.40
C LYS A 145 1.73 2.25 13.68
N ILE A 146 2.03 2.30 12.38
CA ILE A 146 2.23 1.14 11.50
C ILE A 146 3.31 0.23 12.07
N LYS A 147 4.40 0.80 12.59
CA LYS A 147 5.44 0.00 13.27
C LYS A 147 4.84 -0.83 14.40
N ASP A 148 4.01 -0.23 15.26
CA ASP A 148 3.36 -0.92 16.37
C ASP A 148 2.37 -1.99 15.87
N ILE A 149 1.61 -1.70 14.81
CA ILE A 149 0.66 -2.65 14.19
C ILE A 149 1.41 -3.89 13.67
N LEU A 150 2.50 -3.69 12.93
CA LEU A 150 3.27 -4.76 12.30
C LEU A 150 4.14 -5.56 13.29
N THR A 151 4.43 -5.01 14.48
CA THR A 151 5.23 -5.67 15.52
C THR A 151 4.42 -6.32 16.64
N LYS A 152 3.07 -6.40 16.52
CA LYS A 152 2.20 -7.04 17.52
C LYS A 152 2.43 -8.56 17.73
N GLY A 153 3.38 -9.17 17.03
CA GLY A 153 3.63 -10.61 17.10
C GLY A 153 2.54 -11.45 16.45
N LEU A 154 1.78 -10.84 15.51
CA LEU A 154 0.78 -11.52 14.72
C LEU A 154 1.48 -12.24 13.56
N ASP A 155 1.08 -13.49 13.29
CA ASP A 155 1.39 -14.11 12.00
C ASP A 155 0.62 -13.41 10.86
N ASP A 156 0.97 -13.71 9.61
CA ASP A 156 0.40 -13.05 8.44
C ASP A 156 -1.15 -13.13 8.41
N THR A 157 -1.72 -14.28 8.77
CA THR A 157 -3.17 -14.48 8.79
C THR A 157 -3.84 -13.67 9.91
N ALA A 158 -3.23 -13.63 11.10
CA ALA A 158 -3.74 -12.87 12.22
C ALA A 158 -3.61 -11.35 11.98
N LEU A 159 -2.56 -10.91 11.27
CA LEU A 159 -2.37 -9.52 10.84
C LEU A 159 -3.44 -9.12 9.82
N GLU A 160 -3.69 -9.93 8.80
CA GLU A 160 -4.75 -9.70 7.81
C GLU A 160 -6.11 -9.55 8.48
N LYS A 161 -6.47 -10.50 9.35
CA LYS A 161 -7.72 -10.42 10.12
C LYS A 161 -7.78 -9.20 11.04
N TYR A 162 -6.66 -8.79 11.63
CA TYR A 162 -6.61 -7.55 12.41
C TYR A 162 -6.93 -6.34 11.53
N LEU A 163 -6.30 -6.24 10.36
CA LEU A 163 -6.50 -5.14 9.43
C LEU A 163 -7.94 -5.12 8.86
N ASP A 164 -8.53 -6.26 8.52
CA ASP A 164 -9.94 -6.37 8.10
C ASP A 164 -10.89 -5.73 9.11
N ASN A 165 -10.65 -5.96 10.41
CA ASN A 165 -11.53 -5.49 11.48
C ASN A 165 -11.27 -4.03 11.88
N HIS A 166 -10.05 -3.51 11.71
CA HIS A 166 -9.66 -2.21 12.24
C HIS A 166 -9.42 -1.14 11.16
N PHE A 167 -8.95 -1.54 9.98
CA PHE A 167 -8.59 -0.62 8.90
C PHE A 167 -9.77 0.24 8.40
N PRO A 168 -11.04 -0.22 8.32
CA PRO A 168 -12.15 0.65 7.95
C PRO A 168 -12.31 1.87 8.86
N LYS A 169 -12.05 1.73 10.16
CA LYS A 169 -12.09 2.84 11.11
C LYS A 169 -10.88 3.76 10.92
N LEU A 170 -9.67 3.19 10.80
CA LEU A 170 -8.45 3.94 10.55
C LEU A 170 -8.54 4.75 9.25
N ALA A 171 -9.05 4.13 8.18
CA ALA A 171 -9.23 4.79 6.89
C ALA A 171 -10.15 6.00 6.98
N LYS A 172 -11.22 5.93 7.78
CA LYS A 172 -12.10 7.07 8.02
C LYS A 172 -11.43 8.16 8.86
N GLU A 173 -10.68 7.78 9.89
CA GLU A 173 -10.02 8.70 10.83
C GLU A 173 -8.88 9.49 10.16
N TYR A 174 -8.09 8.82 9.33
CA TYR A 174 -6.92 9.39 8.66
C TYR A 174 -7.15 9.70 7.17
N ASN A 175 -8.38 9.60 6.69
CA ASN A 175 -8.76 9.81 5.29
C ASN A 175 -7.92 8.96 4.30
N LEU A 176 -7.75 7.67 4.60
CA LEU A 176 -6.98 6.73 3.79
C LEU A 176 -7.83 6.09 2.70
N ASP A 177 -7.17 5.68 1.64
CA ASP A 177 -7.80 4.94 0.56
C ASP A 177 -8.20 3.53 1.02
N ASN A 178 -9.51 3.23 0.97
CA ASN A 178 -10.06 1.94 1.38
C ASN A 178 -11.30 1.52 0.57
N PRO A 179 -11.15 0.78 -0.54
CA PRO A 179 -9.90 0.47 -1.23
C PRO A 179 -9.49 1.56 -2.22
N ARG A 180 -8.17 1.69 -2.41
CA ARG A 180 -7.53 2.53 -3.43
C ARG A 180 -7.78 2.07 -4.86
N GLY A 181 -8.07 0.79 -5.05
CA GLY A 181 -8.27 0.22 -6.39
C GLY A 181 -8.40 -1.29 -6.34
N ILE A 182 -8.33 -1.90 -7.53
CA ILE A 182 -8.43 -3.35 -7.73
C ILE A 182 -7.07 -3.89 -8.18
N ILE A 183 -6.65 -5.01 -7.63
CA ILE A 183 -5.51 -5.79 -8.13
C ILE A 183 -6.06 -6.87 -9.05
N ILE A 184 -5.63 -6.80 -10.30
CA ILE A 184 -5.89 -7.82 -11.33
C ILE A 184 -4.54 -8.57 -11.50
N PRO A 185 -4.50 -9.90 -11.33
CA PRO A 185 -3.29 -10.70 -11.51
C PRO A 185 -2.84 -10.74 -12.97
#